data_AF-A0A8R1Y4K4-F1
#
_entry.id   AF-A0A8R1Y4K4-F1
#
_cell.length_a   1.000
_cell.length_b   1.000
_cell.length_c   1.000
_cell.angle_alpha   90.00
_cell.angle_beta   90.00
_cell.angle_gamma   90.00
#
_symmetry.space_group_name_H-M   'P 1'
#
loop_
_entity.id
_entity.type
_entity.pdbx_description
1 polymer ?
#
loop_
_entity_poly.entity_id
_entity_poly.type
_entity_poly.pdbx_seq_one_letter_code
_entity_poly.pdbx_strand_id
1 'polypeptide(L)'
;MSCTRQSAQYQNVTASNAINILYHPMEAVMRIFIMTIGEFMVFYRKMVVLCGQTSMAYIGKVMFVIYELFVSVMQLNLLIAMMGRTYDLISGTQTEWKRQWAQVILMLEFSLRPKARLNALLKYSRPIGTNKRERAFVIVRKTGDSLSETDKQLRELQEQIIREKKRALLKRRLKDRDDLRCKRL
;
A
#
# COMPACT_ATOMS: atom_id res chain seq x y z
N MET A 1 21.22 34.31 -30.52
CA MET A 1 22.59 33.77 -30.35
C MET A 1 22.69 33.16 -28.97
N SER A 2 23.32 31.98 -28.81
CA SER A 2 23.48 31.36 -27.48
C SER A 2 24.24 32.30 -26.53
N CYS A 3 23.79 32.43 -25.28
CA CYS A 3 24.49 33.20 -24.23
C CYS A 3 25.97 32.80 -24.09
N THR A 4 26.33 31.55 -24.40
CA THR A 4 27.72 31.08 -24.39
C THR A 4 28.57 31.64 -25.53
N ARG A 5 27.99 31.99 -26.67
CA ARG A 5 28.73 32.69 -27.75
C ARG A 5 29.01 34.14 -27.41
N GLN A 6 28.10 34.81 -26.69
CA GLN A 6 28.23 36.23 -26.34
C GLN A 6 29.13 36.46 -25.12
N SER A 7 29.13 35.54 -24.15
CA SER A 7 30.08 35.55 -23.02
C SER A 7 31.51 35.22 -23.44
N ALA A 8 31.72 34.30 -24.40
CA ALA A 8 33.03 34.03 -24.98
C ALA A 8 33.65 35.27 -25.66
N GLN A 9 32.82 36.11 -26.28
CA GLN A 9 33.25 37.34 -26.94
C GLN A 9 33.67 38.45 -25.97
N TYR A 10 33.13 38.48 -24.74
CA TYR A 10 33.49 39.49 -23.73
C TYR A 10 34.76 39.12 -22.95
N GLN A 11 35.09 37.82 -22.86
CA GLN A 11 36.16 37.32 -21.99
C GLN A 11 37.46 36.96 -22.75
N ASN A 12 37.54 37.20 -24.06
CA ASN A 12 38.67 36.81 -24.93
C ASN A 12 39.09 35.34 -24.77
N VAL A 13 38.13 34.45 -24.48
CA VAL A 13 38.38 33.01 -24.37
C VAL A 13 37.66 32.29 -25.49
N THR A 14 38.36 31.35 -26.14
CA THR A 14 37.81 30.44 -27.15
C THR A 14 36.51 29.82 -26.64
N ALA A 15 35.48 29.78 -27.50
CA ALA A 15 34.13 29.31 -27.16
C ALA A 15 34.05 27.88 -26.56
N SER A 16 35.15 27.13 -26.60
CA SER A 16 35.36 25.84 -25.94
C SER A 16 35.52 25.91 -24.41
N ASN A 17 35.92 27.06 -23.85
CA ASN A 17 36.08 27.25 -22.40
C ASN A 17 34.90 28.00 -21.73
N ALA A 18 33.91 28.45 -22.52
CA ALA A 18 32.64 28.86 -21.96
C ALA A 18 31.93 27.60 -21.47
N ILE A 19 31.84 27.42 -20.15
CA ILE A 19 31.26 26.24 -19.51
C ILE A 19 29.81 26.07 -19.98
N ASN A 20 29.60 25.25 -21.02
CA ASN A 20 28.29 24.90 -21.52
C ASN A 20 27.68 23.91 -20.53
N ILE A 21 26.84 24.43 -19.63
CA ILE A 21 26.17 23.68 -18.56
C ILE A 21 25.24 22.56 -19.08
N LEU A 22 24.92 22.58 -20.38
CA LEU A 22 24.07 21.61 -21.10
C LEU A 22 24.82 20.91 -22.26
N TYR A 23 26.14 20.71 -22.18
CA TYR A 23 26.89 20.09 -23.28
C TYR A 23 26.51 18.62 -23.50
N HIS A 24 26.29 17.85 -22.43
CA HIS A 24 25.90 16.44 -22.52
C HIS A 24 24.41 16.23 -22.20
N PRO A 25 23.68 15.39 -22.98
CA PRO A 25 22.26 15.12 -22.74
C PRO A 25 22.00 14.45 -21.38
N MET A 26 22.90 13.59 -20.90
CA MET A 26 22.79 12.97 -19.58
C MET A 26 22.92 13.99 -18.44
N GLU A 27 23.80 14.98 -18.61
CA GLU A 27 23.96 16.08 -17.65
C GLU A 27 22.69 16.95 -17.62
N ALA A 28 22.07 17.20 -18.78
CA ALA A 28 20.80 17.92 -18.85
C ALA A 28 19.66 17.17 -18.13
N VAL A 29 19.54 15.85 -18.31
CA VAL A 29 18.52 15.02 -17.64
C VAL A 29 18.70 15.02 -16.13
N MET A 30 19.94 14.83 -15.64
CA MET A 30 20.24 14.87 -14.20
C MET A 30 19.89 16.24 -13.60
N ARG A 31 20.13 17.32 -14.34
CA ARG A 31 19.83 18.68 -13.91
C ARG A 31 18.32 18.96 -13.89
N ILE A 32 17.55 18.40 -14.84
CA ILE A 32 16.08 18.45 -14.81
C ILE A 32 15.55 17.70 -13.58
N PHE A 33 16.09 16.53 -13.27
CA PHE A 33 15.70 15.77 -12.07
C PHE A 33 15.97 16.56 -10.77
N ILE A 34 17.17 17.13 -10.62
CA ILE A 34 17.53 17.95 -9.44
C ILE A 34 16.64 19.20 -9.34
N MET A 35 16.29 19.79 -10.48
CA MET A 35 15.36 20.92 -10.56
C MET A 35 13.96 20.54 -10.05
N THR A 36 13.44 19.37 -10.42
CA THR A 36 12.13 18.89 -9.93
C THR A 36 12.08 18.55 -8.43
N ILE A 37 13.23 18.36 -7.78
CA ILE A 37 13.31 18.03 -6.33
C ILE A 37 13.33 19.29 -5.46
N GLY A 38 13.57 20.47 -6.03
CA GLY A 38 13.53 21.77 -5.31
C GLY A 38 14.85 22.55 -5.29
N GLU A 39 15.92 22.08 -5.94
CA GLU A 39 17.22 22.77 -6.03
C GLU A 39 17.30 23.78 -7.21
N PHE A 40 16.20 24.51 -7.45
CA PHE A 40 16.07 25.38 -8.63
C PHE A 40 16.78 26.75 -8.49
N MET A 41 17.04 27.19 -7.26
CA MET A 41 17.66 28.49 -6.98
C MET A 41 19.09 28.62 -7.51
N VAL A 42 19.86 27.53 -7.51
CA VAL A 42 21.23 27.50 -8.04
C VAL A 42 21.21 27.63 -9.57
N PHE A 43 20.24 26.98 -10.22
CA PHE A 43 20.09 27.01 -11.67
C PHE A 43 19.54 28.34 -12.18
N TYR A 44 18.57 28.91 -11.46
CA TYR A 44 18.04 30.24 -11.74
C TYR A 44 19.13 31.31 -11.66
N ARG A 45 19.98 31.28 -10.63
CA ARG A 45 21.14 32.20 -10.54
C ARG A 45 22.09 32.01 -11.71
N LYS A 46 22.39 30.77 -12.10
CA LYS A 46 23.30 30.48 -13.21
C LYS A 46 22.76 30.93 -14.57
N MET A 47 21.45 30.85 -14.81
CA MET A 47 20.84 31.34 -16.07
C MET A 47 20.63 32.87 -16.07
N VAL A 48 20.19 33.45 -14.96
CA VAL A 48 19.76 34.86 -14.88
C VAL A 48 20.93 35.81 -14.62
N VAL A 49 21.96 35.39 -13.86
CA VAL A 49 23.09 36.26 -13.48
C VAL A 49 24.22 36.21 -14.50
N LEU A 50 24.43 35.09 -15.21
CA LEU A 50 25.53 34.97 -16.20
C LEU A 50 25.18 35.48 -17.60
N CYS A 51 23.90 35.64 -17.97
CA CYS A 51 23.52 36.11 -19.30
C CYS A 51 22.99 37.56 -19.23
N GLY A 52 23.81 38.51 -19.70
CA GLY A 52 23.49 39.95 -19.72
C GLY A 52 22.50 40.40 -20.81
N GLN A 53 21.99 39.48 -21.65
CA GLN A 53 20.93 39.80 -22.62
C GLN A 53 19.55 39.69 -21.97
N THR A 54 18.90 40.84 -21.77
CA THR A 54 17.61 40.99 -21.07
C THR A 54 16.46 40.22 -21.73
N SER A 55 16.45 40.08 -23.06
CA SER A 55 15.38 39.41 -23.81
C SER A 55 15.39 37.89 -23.65
N MET A 56 16.55 37.25 -23.75
CA MET A 56 16.69 35.79 -23.60
C MET A 56 16.49 35.34 -22.14
N ALA A 57 16.93 36.17 -21.19
CA ALA A 57 16.69 35.92 -19.77
C ALA A 57 15.19 35.99 -19.43
N TYR A 58 14.44 36.91 -20.02
CA TYR A 58 12.99 37.01 -19.81
C TYR A 58 12.23 35.78 -20.31
N ILE A 59 12.53 35.32 -21.53
CA ILE A 59 11.93 34.12 -22.12
C ILE A 59 12.22 32.88 -21.26
N GLY A 60 13.46 32.74 -20.78
CA GLY A 60 13.85 31.64 -19.90
C GLY A 60 13.10 31.63 -18.57
N LYS A 61 12.86 32.80 -17.95
CA LYS A 61 12.08 32.91 -16.71
C LYS A 61 10.62 32.46 -16.90
N VAL A 62 9.98 32.89 -17.98
CA VAL A 62 8.58 32.54 -18.26
C VAL A 62 8.43 31.05 -18.53
N MET A 63 9.28 30.48 -19.40
CA MET A 63 9.25 29.04 -19.71
C MET A 63 9.57 28.18 -18.48
N PHE A 64 10.49 28.63 -17.63
CA PHE A 64 10.84 27.95 -16.39
C PHE A 64 9.67 27.91 -15.40
N VAL A 65 8.97 29.04 -15.20
CA VAL A 65 7.81 29.11 -14.29
C VAL A 65 6.66 28.26 -14.80
N ILE A 66 6.38 28.29 -16.10
CA ILE A 66 5.34 27.45 -16.69
C ILE A 66 5.69 25.97 -16.52
N TYR A 67 6.93 25.57 -16.85
CA TYR A 67 7.38 24.19 -16.67
C TYR A 67 7.24 23.72 -15.22
N GLU A 68 7.75 24.49 -14.25
CA GLU A 68 7.72 24.14 -12.83
C GLU A 68 6.30 24.05 -12.28
N LEU A 69 5.41 24.98 -12.68
CA LEU A 69 4.00 24.96 -12.29
C LEU A 69 3.28 23.73 -12.85
N PHE A 70 3.44 23.43 -14.15
CA PHE A 70 2.79 22.28 -14.77
C PHE A 70 3.32 20.96 -14.20
N VAL A 71 4.63 20.83 -14.02
CA VAL A 71 5.26 19.61 -13.50
C VAL A 71 4.81 19.35 -12.06
N SER A 72 4.95 20.33 -11.16
CA SER A 72 4.59 20.14 -9.74
C SER A 72 3.09 19.91 -9.55
N VAL A 73 2.22 20.71 -10.19
CA VAL A 73 0.77 20.60 -10.03
C VAL A 73 0.24 19.30 -10.67
N MET A 74 0.65 18.95 -11.89
CA MET A 74 0.14 17.74 -12.54
C MET A 74 0.70 16.46 -11.91
N GLN A 75 1.97 16.43 -11.49
CA GLN A 75 2.56 15.25 -10.85
C GLN A 75 1.94 14.98 -9.48
N LEU A 76 1.72 16.00 -8.64
CA LEU A 76 1.08 15.82 -7.34
C LEU A 76 -0.39 15.36 -7.50
N ASN A 77 -1.13 15.94 -8.45
CA ASN A 77 -2.53 15.59 -8.69
C ASN A 77 -2.69 14.11 -9.10
N LEU A 78 -1.80 13.61 -9.96
CA LEU A 78 -1.84 12.21 -10.41
C LEU A 78 -1.28 11.24 -9.35
N LEU A 79 -0.23 11.63 -8.63
CA LEU A 79 0.37 10.80 -7.57
C LEU A 79 -0.64 10.57 -6.44
N ILE A 80 -1.27 11.64 -5.95
CA ILE A 80 -2.25 11.56 -4.86
C ILE A 80 -3.48 10.76 -5.32
N ALA A 81 -3.94 10.94 -6.56
CA ALA A 81 -5.07 10.18 -7.10
C ALA A 81 -4.79 8.66 -7.14
N MET A 82 -3.60 8.26 -7.59
CA MET A 82 -3.20 6.85 -7.61
C MET A 82 -3.00 6.29 -6.20
N MET A 83 -2.32 7.03 -5.32
CA MET A 83 -2.12 6.62 -3.93
C MET A 83 -3.46 6.49 -3.19
N GLY A 84 -4.39 7.41 -3.39
CA GLY A 84 -5.74 7.37 -2.82
C GLY A 84 -6.49 6.10 -3.24
N ARG A 85 -6.50 5.77 -4.55
CA ARG A 85 -7.13 4.54 -5.05
C ARG A 85 -6.49 3.27 -4.47
N THR A 86 -5.17 3.22 -4.39
CA THR A 86 -4.48 2.08 -3.76
C THR A 86 -4.71 1.99 -2.26
N TYR A 87 -4.86 3.14 -1.58
CA TYR A 87 -5.18 3.20 -0.16
C TYR A 87 -6.57 2.68 0.13
N ASP A 88 -7.58 3.03 -0.66
CA ASP A 88 -8.94 2.49 -0.52
C ASP A 88 -8.97 0.97 -0.68
N LEU A 89 -8.22 0.43 -1.66
CA LEU A 89 -8.04 -1.01 -1.84
C LEU A 89 -7.37 -1.69 -0.64
N ILE A 90 -6.29 -1.10 -0.11
CA ILE A 90 -5.52 -1.67 1.01
C ILE A 90 -6.31 -1.56 2.32
N SER A 91 -6.98 -0.44 2.57
CA SER A 91 -7.76 -0.19 3.79
C SER A 91 -9.00 -1.08 3.91
N GLY A 92 -9.57 -1.54 2.78
CA GLY A 92 -10.61 -2.57 2.77
C GLY A 92 -10.12 -3.93 3.31
N THR A 93 -8.82 -4.20 3.25
CA THR A 93 -8.19 -5.42 3.74
C THR A 93 -7.64 -5.26 5.17
N GLN A 94 -8.53 -5.09 6.15
CA GLN A 94 -8.19 -4.96 7.58
C GLN A 94 -7.53 -6.21 8.24
N THR A 95 -7.13 -7.22 7.45
CA THR A 95 -6.55 -8.48 7.92
C THR A 95 -5.04 -8.59 7.73
N GLU A 96 -4.40 -7.63 7.05
CA GLU A 96 -2.96 -7.71 6.76
C GLU A 96 -2.08 -7.57 7.98
N TRP A 97 -2.47 -6.71 8.92
CA TRP A 97 -1.77 -6.61 10.20
C TRP A 97 -1.85 -7.93 10.98
N LYS A 98 -2.98 -8.66 10.91
CA LYS A 98 -3.14 -9.98 11.54
C LYS A 98 -2.25 -11.02 10.86
N ARG A 99 -2.12 -10.96 9.53
CA ARG A 99 -1.23 -11.84 8.77
C ARG A 99 0.23 -11.62 9.16
N GLN A 100 0.68 -10.36 9.20
CA GLN A 100 2.04 -10.01 9.63
C GLN A 100 2.29 -10.44 11.08
N TRP A 101 1.33 -10.22 11.96
CA TRP A 101 1.44 -10.62 13.36
C TRP A 101 1.54 -12.14 13.53
N ALA A 102 0.73 -12.89 12.78
CA ALA A 102 0.81 -14.35 12.76
C ALA A 102 2.16 -14.86 12.21
N GLN A 103 2.72 -14.21 11.19
CA GLN A 103 4.04 -14.55 10.66
C GLN A 103 5.14 -14.37 11.73
N VAL A 104 5.11 -13.27 12.47
CA VAL A 104 6.06 -13.01 13.56
C VAL A 104 5.94 -14.07 14.66
N ILE A 105 4.72 -14.41 15.06
CA ILE A 105 4.47 -15.45 16.07
C ILE A 105 5.00 -16.81 15.59
N LEU A 106 4.74 -17.17 14.34
CA LEU A 106 5.22 -18.44 13.77
C LEU A 106 6.75 -18.51 13.73
N MET A 107 7.41 -17.41 13.37
CA MET A 107 8.87 -17.31 13.38
C MET A 107 9.45 -17.45 14.80
N LEU A 108 8.76 -16.88 15.79
CA LEU A 108 9.12 -17.02 17.20
C LEU A 108 8.90 -18.45 17.71
N GLU A 109 7.78 -19.10 17.35
CA GLU A 109 7.50 -20.49 17.70
C GLU A 109 8.48 -21.48 17.05
N PHE A 110 8.95 -21.17 15.85
CA PHE A 110 9.97 -21.96 15.17
C PHE A 110 11.31 -21.90 15.91
N SER A 111 11.66 -20.75 16.49
CA SER A 111 12.91 -20.52 17.22
C SER A 111 12.98 -21.22 18.59
N LEU A 112 11.87 -21.80 19.08
CA LEU A 112 11.82 -22.52 20.36
C LEU A 112 12.20 -24.00 20.23
N ARG A 113 12.81 -24.56 21.29
CA ARG A 113 13.13 -26.00 21.39
C ARG A 113 11.85 -26.87 21.33
N PRO A 114 11.90 -28.08 20.73
CA PRO A 114 10.71 -28.93 20.53
C PRO A 114 9.88 -29.21 21.80
N LYS A 115 10.54 -29.40 22.96
CA LYS A 115 9.86 -29.61 24.25
C LYS A 115 9.08 -28.38 24.72
N ALA A 116 9.63 -27.18 24.52
CA ALA A 116 8.96 -25.92 24.86
C ALA A 116 7.76 -25.64 23.94
N ARG A 117 7.88 -25.99 22.65
CA ARG A 117 6.79 -25.89 21.66
C ARG A 117 5.60 -26.77 22.04
N LEU A 118 5.84 -28.02 22.44
CA LEU A 118 4.78 -28.92 22.89
C LEU A 118 4.07 -28.38 24.15
N ASN A 119 4.82 -27.87 25.12
CA ASN A 119 4.24 -27.28 26.33
C ASN A 119 3.39 -26.03 26.02
N ALA A 120 3.82 -25.18 25.08
CA ALA A 120 3.02 -24.05 24.63
C ALA A 120 1.70 -24.50 23.97
N LEU A 121 1.75 -25.51 23.09
CA LEU A 121 0.55 -26.07 22.46
C LEU A 121 -0.43 -26.67 23.49
N LEU A 122 0.08 -27.37 24.51
CA LEU A 122 -0.75 -27.93 25.58
C LEU A 122 -1.37 -26.86 26.47
N LYS A 123 -0.72 -25.70 26.62
CA LYS A 123 -1.22 -24.55 27.39
C LYS A 123 -2.38 -23.84 26.68
N TYR A 124 -2.32 -23.71 25.35
CA TYR A 124 -3.35 -23.03 24.56
C TYR A 124 -4.52 -23.93 24.12
N SER A 125 -4.33 -25.25 24.07
CA SER A 125 -5.36 -26.21 23.65
C SER A 125 -6.14 -26.81 24.83
N ARG A 126 -7.44 -27.07 24.65
CA ARG A 126 -8.31 -27.73 25.63
C ARG A 126 -8.79 -29.08 25.09
N PRO A 127 -8.90 -30.14 25.93
CA PRO A 127 -9.43 -31.43 25.49
C PRO A 127 -10.91 -31.32 25.12
N ILE A 128 -11.34 -32.05 24.10
CA ILE A 128 -12.73 -32.08 23.64
C ILE A 128 -13.42 -33.36 24.14
N GLY A 129 -14.56 -33.21 24.82
CA GLY A 129 -15.33 -34.34 25.33
C GLY A 129 -14.62 -35.17 26.42
N THR A 130 -14.87 -36.47 26.43
CA THR A 130 -14.32 -37.43 27.41
C THR A 130 -12.92 -37.96 27.02
N ASN A 131 -12.54 -37.84 25.74
CA ASN A 131 -11.25 -38.29 25.22
C ASN A 131 -10.18 -37.19 25.35
N LYS A 132 -9.21 -37.39 26.26
CA LYS A 132 -8.11 -36.42 26.50
C LYS A 132 -7.11 -36.26 25.34
N ARG A 133 -7.19 -37.14 24.32
CA ARG A 133 -6.31 -37.12 23.14
C ARG A 133 -6.75 -36.10 22.09
N GLU A 134 -8.04 -35.89 21.95
CA GLU A 134 -8.58 -34.90 21.03
C GLU A 134 -8.58 -33.55 21.72
N ARG A 135 -7.91 -32.56 21.12
CA ARG A 135 -7.78 -31.22 21.68
C ARG A 135 -8.18 -30.18 20.64
N ALA A 136 -8.84 -29.13 21.10
CA ALA A 136 -9.31 -28.03 20.28
C ALA A 136 -8.82 -26.69 20.84
N PHE A 137 -8.65 -25.71 19.96
CA PHE A 137 -8.42 -24.33 20.32
C PHE A 137 -9.77 -23.60 20.44
N VAL A 138 -10.08 -23.12 21.64
CA VAL A 138 -11.36 -22.44 21.92
C VAL A 138 -11.15 -20.95 21.73
N ILE A 139 -11.79 -20.39 20.70
CA ILE A 139 -11.78 -18.94 20.45
C ILE A 139 -13.10 -18.37 20.95
N VAL A 140 -13.03 -17.61 22.05
CA VAL A 140 -14.17 -16.79 22.47
C VAL A 140 -14.16 -15.53 21.61
N ARG A 141 -15.03 -15.48 20.60
CA ARG A 141 -15.23 -14.26 19.82
C ARG A 141 -15.99 -13.27 20.70
N LYS A 142 -15.33 -12.21 21.14
CA LYS A 142 -16.01 -11.05 21.73
C LYS A 142 -16.81 -10.39 20.60
N THR A 143 -18.13 -10.49 20.66
CA THR A 143 -19.04 -9.77 19.77
C THR A 143 -19.03 -8.29 20.19
N GLY A 144 -17.96 -7.57 19.85
CA GLY A 144 -17.74 -6.19 20.27
C GLY A 144 -17.60 -5.25 19.08
N ASP A 145 -18.62 -4.42 18.88
CA ASP A 145 -18.75 -3.10 18.25
C ASP A 145 -18.00 -2.65 16.98
N SER A 146 -16.89 -3.26 16.58
CA SER A 146 -16.09 -2.76 15.44
C SER A 146 -16.40 -3.44 14.11
N LEU A 147 -17.55 -4.12 13.99
CA LEU A 147 -17.95 -4.81 12.77
C LEU A 147 -18.93 -3.90 12.03
N SER A 148 -18.63 -3.54 10.78
CA SER A 148 -19.51 -2.76 9.89
C SER A 148 -20.93 -3.32 9.97
N GLU A 149 -21.95 -2.46 10.04
CA GLU A 149 -23.35 -2.91 10.20
C GLU A 149 -23.77 -3.91 9.11
N THR A 150 -23.22 -3.75 7.90
CA THR A 150 -23.38 -4.67 6.78
C THR A 150 -22.88 -6.09 7.09
N ASP A 151 -21.74 -6.21 7.76
CA ASP A 151 -21.14 -7.49 8.13
C ASP A 151 -21.89 -8.16 9.29
N LYS A 152 -22.53 -7.37 10.17
CA LYS A 152 -23.42 -7.89 11.20
C LYS A 152 -24.67 -8.51 10.56
N GLN A 153 -25.32 -7.78 9.65
CA GLN A 153 -26.51 -8.27 8.92
C GLN A 153 -26.23 -9.53 8.10
N LEU A 154 -25.11 -9.59 7.39
CA LEU A 154 -24.75 -10.77 6.59
C LEU A 154 -24.55 -12.02 7.48
N ARG A 155 -23.98 -11.85 8.67
CA ARG A 155 -23.79 -12.93 9.64
C ARG A 155 -25.10 -13.41 10.24
N GLU A 156 -25.99 -12.50 10.61
CA GLU A 156 -27.32 -12.85 11.12
C GLU A 156 -28.12 -13.65 10.07
N LEU A 157 -28.03 -13.23 8.81
CA LEU A 157 -28.64 -13.96 7.70
C LEU A 157 -28.03 -15.36 7.53
N GLN A 158 -26.70 -15.48 7.57
CA GLN A 158 -26.04 -16.80 7.54
C GLN A 158 -26.48 -17.70 8.70
N GLU A 159 -26.58 -17.15 9.91
CA GLU A 159 -27.03 -17.89 11.09
C GLU A 159 -28.50 -18.33 10.99
N GLN A 160 -29.36 -17.51 10.37
CA GLN A 160 -30.75 -17.90 10.07
C GLN A 160 -30.80 -19.05 9.06
N ILE A 161 -30.07 -18.95 7.94
CA ILE A 161 -30.00 -20.00 6.92
C ILE A 161 -29.49 -21.32 7.53
N ILE A 162 -28.47 -21.27 8.39
CA ILE A 162 -27.94 -22.45 9.07
C ILE A 162 -28.99 -23.05 10.01
N ARG A 163 -29.72 -22.22 10.77
CA ARG A 163 -30.79 -22.67 11.66
C ARG A 163 -31.92 -23.35 10.89
N GLU A 164 -32.33 -22.80 9.76
CA GLU A 164 -33.35 -23.39 8.89
C GLU A 164 -32.90 -24.72 8.30
N LYS A 165 -31.67 -24.80 7.78
CA LYS A 165 -31.08 -26.06 7.30
C LYS A 165 -31.06 -27.13 8.39
N LYS A 166 -30.67 -26.78 9.63
CA LYS A 166 -30.69 -27.71 10.77
C LYS A 166 -32.11 -28.18 11.09
N ARG A 167 -33.11 -27.30 11.09
CA ARG A 167 -34.53 -27.66 11.31
C ARG A 167 -35.06 -28.59 10.21
N ALA A 168 -34.73 -28.31 8.95
CA ALA A 168 -35.12 -29.15 7.82
C ALA A 168 -34.48 -30.55 7.90
N LEU A 169 -33.19 -30.63 8.25
CA LEU A 169 -32.50 -31.91 8.46
C LEU A 169 -33.11 -32.70 9.61
N LEU A 170 -33.43 -32.06 10.73
CA LEU A 170 -34.06 -32.73 11.87
C LEU A 170 -35.43 -33.31 11.49
N LYS A 171 -36.25 -32.55 10.75
CA LYS A 171 -37.56 -33.01 10.25
C LYS A 171 -37.42 -34.22 9.32
N ARG A 172 -36.41 -34.23 8.44
CA ARG A 172 -36.10 -35.40 7.60
C ARG A 172 -35.73 -36.62 8.43
N ARG A 173 -34.83 -36.45 9.41
CA ARG A 173 -34.42 -37.54 10.33
C ARG A 173 -35.59 -38.11 11.15
N LEU A 174 -36.49 -37.25 11.60
CA LEU A 174 -37.70 -37.67 12.32
C LEU A 174 -38.65 -38.45 11.40
N LYS A 175 -38.90 -37.94 10.19
CA LYS A 175 -39.72 -38.63 9.19
C LYS A 175 -39.14 -40.00 8.83
N ASP A 176 -37.83 -40.10 8.59
CA ASP A 176 -37.16 -41.38 8.31
C ASP A 176 -37.31 -42.37 9.47
N ARG A 177 -37.23 -41.88 10.72
CA ARG A 177 -37.42 -42.70 11.92
C ARG A 177 -38.85 -43.21 12.05
N ASP A 178 -39.84 -42.38 11.73
CA ASP A 178 -41.25 -42.75 11.78
C ASP A 178 -41.61 -43.72 10.64
N ASP A 179 -41.03 -43.54 9.44
CA ASP A 179 -41.19 -44.44 8.29
C ASP A 179 -40.57 -45.83 8.55
N LEU A 180 -39.39 -45.87 9.18
CA LEU A 180 -38.75 -47.11 9.68
C LEU A 180 -39.55 -47.80 10.78
N ARG A 181 -40.35 -47.04 11.56
CA ARG A 181 -41.23 -47.60 12.58
C ARG A 181 -42.49 -48.22 11.97
N CYS A 182 -43.03 -47.59 10.93
CA CYS A 182 -44.20 -48.06 10.20
C CYS A 182 -43.93 -49.35 9.40
N LYS A 183 -42.72 -49.53 8.85
CA LYS A 183 -42.32 -50.76 8.14
C LYS A 183 -42.01 -51.96 9.05
N ARG A 184 -41.98 -51.76 10.37
CA ARG A 184 -41.65 -52.81 11.36
C ARG A 184 -42.90 -53.34 12.09
N LEU A 185 -44.07 -52.79 11.80
CA LEU A 185 -45.40 -53.29 12.17
C LEU A 185 -46.01 -53.99 10.95
#